data_AF-A0AB33TCE9-F1
#
_entry.id   AF-A0AB33TCE9-F1
#
_cell.length_a   1.000
_cell.length_b   1.000
_cell.length_c   1.000
_cell.angle_alpha   90.00
_cell.angle_beta   90.00
_cell.angle_gamma   90.00
#
_symmetry.space_group_name_H-M   'P 1'
#
loop_
_entity.id
_entity.type
_entity.pdbx_description
1 polymer ?
#
loop_
_entity_poly.entity_id
_entity_poly.type
_entity_poly.pdbx_seq_one_letter_code
_entity_poly.pdbx_strand_id
1 'polypeptide(L)'
;MGKSPYAVLGGAALAGVGAAVAGIAGSAAALRSPAVLRRLNKWAAHRLTDEQRADRHAAILPTPIPGPSFYSDPGDLAGRVNGEVIRQQYVRPRLPVPGASVQRFMVRSTNTAGDAVPVTATLIEPKRPWRGPGARPVVVRNQPTNSLGLKAAPSYRIARGMYVDVPPLAPLLLARNYAVLIPDHEGPRMAYSAGVMAAHAVLDAVRGMHGMRADLVDAPMVMDGYSGGAIATVWAAQEQPTYAPELRFGGAVAGGTPTDYALLYRSMNGALGSGLFAAATIGQAREYPSMVELFGDFAFYMSTLVKDLPQPALAAAGVARIDLDVLAAVPAPFDSDIAQDVIAANKPGAAAPNMPILLYHGSRDRFLGDQFIPEQGVTELVGSWRSKGAMVDYLPVPGEHMIAAGWAMPRVLRWMRDVLGD
;
A
#
# COMPACT_ATOMS: atom_id res chain seq x y z
N MET A 1 -22.07 -26.93 -28.14
CA MET A 1 -21.88 -25.47 -28.03
C MET A 1 -22.24 -25.04 -26.62
N GLY A 2 -21.26 -25.05 -25.71
CA GLY A 2 -21.45 -24.70 -24.31
C GLY A 2 -21.28 -23.20 -24.06
N LYS A 3 -22.24 -22.57 -23.37
CA LYS A 3 -22.12 -21.21 -22.87
C LYS A 3 -21.39 -21.22 -21.53
N SER A 4 -20.35 -20.39 -21.42
CA SER A 4 -19.56 -20.15 -20.21
C SER A 4 -20.35 -19.33 -19.17
N PRO A 5 -20.40 -19.74 -17.89
CA PRO A 5 -21.04 -18.97 -16.81
C PRO A 5 -19.99 -18.19 -16.01
N TYR A 6 -19.40 -17.14 -16.60
CA TYR A 6 -18.51 -16.21 -15.86
C TYR A 6 -18.65 -14.79 -16.40
N ALA A 7 -19.84 -14.22 -16.24
CA ALA A 7 -20.05 -12.78 -16.29
C ALA A 7 -21.38 -12.52 -15.60
N VAL A 8 -21.55 -11.34 -15.01
CA VAL A 8 -22.78 -10.89 -14.35
C VAL A 8 -22.93 -11.47 -12.94
N LEU A 9 -22.34 -10.81 -11.95
CA LEU A 9 -22.91 -10.65 -10.59
C LEU A 9 -22.12 -9.63 -9.75
N GLY A 10 -20.89 -9.24 -10.16
CA GLY A 10 -20.13 -8.15 -9.52
C GLY A 10 -20.31 -6.75 -10.12
N GLY A 11 -20.70 -6.64 -11.40
CA GLY A 11 -20.75 -5.36 -12.13
C GLY A 11 -21.93 -4.45 -11.75
N ALA A 12 -23.07 -5.02 -11.36
CA ALA A 12 -24.29 -4.24 -11.10
C ALA A 12 -24.23 -3.44 -9.79
N ALA A 13 -23.58 -3.97 -8.75
CA ALA A 13 -23.42 -3.26 -7.48
C ALA A 13 -22.40 -2.10 -7.57
N LEU A 14 -21.31 -2.30 -8.33
CA LEU A 14 -20.28 -1.27 -8.59
C LEU A 14 -20.79 -0.16 -9.53
N ALA A 15 -21.57 -0.52 -10.55
CA ALA A 15 -22.24 0.45 -11.42
C ALA A 15 -23.34 1.23 -10.68
N GLY A 16 -24.04 0.60 -9.72
CA GLY A 16 -25.10 1.23 -8.93
C GLY A 16 -24.59 2.30 -7.96
N VAL A 17 -23.47 2.06 -7.28
CA VAL A 17 -22.82 3.07 -6.43
C VAL A 17 -22.17 4.17 -7.27
N GLY A 18 -21.51 3.81 -8.38
CA GLY A 18 -20.93 4.79 -9.31
C GLY A 18 -21.99 5.70 -9.97
N ALA A 19 -23.15 5.16 -10.34
CA ALA A 19 -24.24 5.91 -10.96
C ALA A 19 -25.04 6.74 -9.95
N ALA A 20 -25.24 6.27 -8.71
CA ALA A 20 -25.90 7.05 -7.66
C ALA A 20 -25.03 8.25 -7.22
N VAL A 21 -23.71 8.10 -7.23
CA VAL A 21 -22.76 9.16 -6.89
C VAL A 21 -22.60 10.15 -8.04
N ALA A 22 -22.50 9.67 -9.28
CA ALA A 22 -22.45 10.53 -10.48
C ALA A 22 -23.79 11.22 -10.80
N GLY A 23 -24.91 10.65 -10.34
CA GLY A 23 -26.24 11.25 -10.50
C GLY A 23 -26.57 12.30 -9.45
N ILE A 24 -25.89 12.28 -8.29
CA ILE A 24 -26.16 13.19 -7.17
C ILE A 24 -25.09 14.28 -7.05
N ALA A 25 -23.82 13.94 -7.25
CA ALA A 25 -22.78 14.91 -7.56
C ALA A 25 -22.70 15.07 -9.07
N GLY A 26 -23.20 16.18 -9.61
CA GLY A 26 -22.87 16.56 -10.99
C GLY A 26 -21.35 16.58 -11.21
N SER A 27 -20.92 16.72 -12.47
CA SER A 27 -19.50 16.81 -12.85
C SER A 27 -18.66 17.66 -11.87
N ALA A 28 -17.35 17.43 -11.74
CA ALA A 28 -16.48 18.19 -10.81
C ALA A 28 -16.66 19.73 -10.85
N ALA A 29 -17.09 20.29 -11.99
CA ALA A 29 -17.49 21.69 -12.10
C ALA A 29 -18.68 22.09 -11.20
N ALA A 30 -19.69 21.23 -11.04
CA ALA A 30 -20.84 21.46 -10.17
C ALA A 30 -20.47 21.46 -8.69
N LEU A 31 -19.50 20.64 -8.29
CA LEU A 31 -18.99 20.59 -6.91
C LEU A 31 -18.26 21.88 -6.50
N ARG A 32 -17.85 22.73 -7.44
CA ARG A 32 -17.26 24.04 -7.12
C ARG A 32 -18.30 25.08 -6.65
N SER A 33 -19.60 24.79 -6.77
CA SER A 33 -20.65 25.69 -6.30
C SER A 33 -20.91 25.50 -4.81
N PRO A 34 -20.71 26.53 -3.96
CA PRO A 34 -20.99 26.42 -2.52
C PRO A 34 -22.45 26.07 -2.20
N ALA A 35 -23.39 26.50 -3.05
CA ALA A 35 -24.80 26.18 -2.88
C ALA A 35 -25.10 24.69 -3.15
N VAL A 36 -24.42 24.09 -4.14
CA VAL A 36 -24.52 22.66 -4.45
C VAL A 36 -23.94 21.86 -3.28
N LEU A 37 -22.75 22.22 -2.80
CA LEU A 37 -22.11 21.53 -1.68
C LEU A 37 -22.94 21.59 -0.39
N ARG A 38 -23.52 22.73 -0.05
CA ARG A 38 -24.42 22.82 1.12
C ARG A 38 -25.62 21.88 1.00
N ARG A 39 -26.19 21.76 -0.20
CA ARG A 39 -27.30 20.82 -0.45
C ARG A 39 -26.82 19.36 -0.34
N LEU A 40 -25.65 19.04 -0.88
CA LEU A 40 -25.05 17.71 -0.79
C LEU A 40 -24.70 17.32 0.64
N ASN A 41 -24.06 18.20 1.40
CA ASN A 41 -23.76 17.97 2.82
C ASN A 41 -25.03 17.77 3.62
N LYS A 42 -26.06 18.61 3.44
CA LYS A 42 -27.36 18.40 4.09
C LYS A 42 -27.99 17.06 3.69
N TRP A 43 -27.97 16.72 2.42
CA TRP A 43 -28.50 15.45 1.91
C TRP A 43 -27.76 14.22 2.47
N ALA A 44 -26.44 14.31 2.60
CA ALA A 44 -25.58 13.25 3.13
C ALA A 44 -25.77 13.09 4.64
N ALA A 45 -25.85 14.20 5.38
CA ALA A 45 -26.08 14.19 6.82
C ALA A 45 -27.36 13.41 7.22
N HIS A 46 -28.41 13.47 6.39
CA HIS A 46 -29.66 12.71 6.62
C HIS A 46 -29.57 11.22 6.25
N ARG A 47 -28.50 10.79 5.56
CA ARG A 47 -28.27 9.38 5.18
C ARG A 47 -27.31 8.65 6.09
N LEU A 48 -26.52 9.39 6.86
CA LEU A 48 -25.69 8.80 7.89
C LEU A 48 -26.58 8.15 8.95
N THR A 49 -26.17 6.98 9.44
CA THR A 49 -26.81 6.38 10.61
C THR A 49 -26.37 7.10 11.88
N ASP A 50 -27.08 6.89 12.99
CA ASP A 50 -26.66 7.42 14.30
C ASP A 50 -25.29 6.87 14.71
N GLU A 51 -25.03 5.59 14.45
CA GLU A 51 -23.73 4.95 14.69
C GLU A 51 -22.61 5.62 13.88
N GLN A 52 -22.84 5.90 12.59
CA GLN A 52 -21.85 6.56 11.74
C GLN A 52 -21.56 8.01 12.17
N ARG A 53 -22.55 8.71 12.73
CA ARG A 53 -22.36 10.06 13.27
C ARG A 53 -21.61 10.02 14.61
N ALA A 54 -21.92 9.04 15.45
CA ALA A 54 -21.30 8.89 16.76
C ALA A 54 -19.81 8.54 16.67
N ASP A 55 -19.43 7.73 15.68
CA ASP A 55 -18.03 7.35 15.45
C ASP A 55 -17.69 7.35 13.95
N ARG A 56 -17.27 8.52 13.47
CA ARG A 56 -16.85 8.70 12.08
C ARG A 56 -15.60 7.89 11.73
N HIS A 57 -14.70 7.65 12.68
CA HIS A 57 -13.49 6.88 12.43
C HIS A 57 -13.83 5.40 12.22
N ALA A 58 -14.61 4.80 13.12
CA ALA A 58 -15.06 3.42 12.97
C ALA A 58 -15.85 3.20 11.67
N ALA A 59 -16.66 4.18 11.28
CA ALA A 59 -17.47 4.12 10.06
C ALA A 59 -16.67 4.00 8.76
N ILE A 60 -15.40 4.47 8.73
CA ILE A 60 -14.53 4.37 7.55
C ILE A 60 -13.57 3.18 7.60
N LEU A 61 -13.54 2.39 8.69
CA LEU A 61 -12.73 1.17 8.76
C LEU A 61 -13.21 0.12 7.75
N PRO A 62 -12.30 -0.74 7.25
CA PRO A 62 -12.67 -1.78 6.30
C PRO A 62 -13.66 -2.75 6.93
N THR A 63 -14.58 -3.28 6.13
CA THR A 63 -15.53 -4.30 6.61
C THR A 63 -14.78 -5.60 6.91
N PRO A 64 -14.90 -6.16 8.14
CA PRO A 64 -14.31 -7.44 8.49
C PRO A 64 -14.71 -8.55 7.52
N ILE A 65 -13.80 -9.51 7.27
CA ILE A 65 -14.13 -10.68 6.45
C ILE A 65 -15.16 -11.53 7.23
N PRO A 66 -16.36 -11.79 6.68
CA PRO A 66 -17.42 -12.47 7.42
C PRO A 66 -17.07 -13.93 7.77
N GLY A 67 -17.53 -14.35 8.95
CA GLY A 67 -17.45 -15.73 9.44
C GLY A 67 -16.07 -16.14 9.98
N PRO A 68 -15.96 -17.32 10.61
CA PRO A 68 -14.68 -17.86 11.07
C PRO A 68 -13.73 -18.07 9.89
N SER A 69 -12.56 -17.41 9.93
CA SER A 69 -11.55 -17.49 8.89
C SER A 69 -10.15 -17.25 9.44
N PHE A 70 -9.14 -17.43 8.59
CA PHE A 70 -7.76 -17.08 8.94
C PHE A 70 -7.60 -15.61 9.38
N TYR A 71 -8.44 -14.72 8.86
CA TYR A 71 -8.43 -13.27 9.11
C TYR A 71 -9.37 -12.83 10.23
N SER A 72 -10.04 -13.74 10.93
CA SER A 72 -10.83 -13.38 12.11
C SER A 72 -9.94 -12.74 13.17
N ASP A 73 -10.49 -11.86 14.00
CA ASP A 73 -9.77 -11.23 15.11
C ASP A 73 -9.00 -12.29 15.94
N PRO A 74 -7.68 -12.12 16.17
CA PRO A 74 -6.91 -13.01 17.02
C PRO A 74 -7.12 -12.82 18.53
N GLY A 75 -7.88 -11.80 18.94
CA GLY A 75 -7.97 -11.39 20.35
C GLY A 75 -6.80 -10.51 20.76
N ASP A 76 -6.53 -10.44 22.06
CA ASP A 76 -5.50 -9.56 22.62
C ASP A 76 -4.07 -9.94 22.18
N LEU A 77 -3.32 -8.95 21.73
CA LEU A 77 -1.93 -9.05 21.25
C LEU A 77 -0.96 -8.20 22.08
N ALA A 78 -1.42 -7.49 23.12
CA ALA A 78 -0.61 -6.53 23.87
C ALA A 78 0.62 -7.17 24.52
N GLY A 79 0.48 -8.41 25.05
CA GLY A 79 1.55 -9.15 25.70
C GLY A 79 2.51 -9.91 24.76
N ARG A 80 2.32 -9.82 23.44
CA ARG A 80 3.11 -10.54 22.44
C ARG A 80 4.20 -9.65 21.85
N VAL A 81 5.30 -10.27 21.41
CA VAL A 81 6.41 -9.53 20.80
C VAL A 81 6.16 -9.26 19.32
N ASN A 82 6.72 -8.17 18.81
CA ASN A 82 6.68 -7.86 17.38
C ASN A 82 7.25 -9.01 16.54
N GLY A 83 6.53 -9.42 15.51
CA GLY A 83 6.88 -10.55 14.65
C GLY A 83 6.46 -11.92 15.18
N GLU A 84 5.90 -12.03 16.39
CA GLU A 84 5.43 -13.31 16.93
C GLU A 84 4.31 -13.89 16.07
N VAL A 85 4.47 -15.14 15.64
CA VAL A 85 3.51 -15.83 14.76
C VAL A 85 2.27 -16.25 15.54
N ILE A 86 1.12 -15.69 15.16
CA ILE A 86 -0.18 -15.95 15.78
C ILE A 86 -0.91 -17.09 15.09
N ARG A 87 -0.85 -17.11 13.75
CA ARG A 87 -1.47 -18.15 12.92
C ARG A 87 -0.59 -18.41 11.71
N GLN A 88 -0.59 -19.65 11.25
CA GLN A 88 0.04 -20.04 9.99
C GLN A 88 -0.78 -21.09 9.28
N GLN A 89 -0.77 -21.06 7.96
CA GLN A 89 -1.54 -22.00 7.14
C GLN A 89 -0.89 -22.20 5.77
N TYR A 90 -0.67 -23.47 5.41
CA TYR A 90 -0.38 -23.82 4.02
C TYR A 90 -1.58 -23.54 3.13
N VAL A 91 -1.34 -22.83 2.04
CA VAL A 91 -2.35 -22.41 1.08
C VAL A 91 -2.24 -23.30 -0.15
N ARG A 92 -3.39 -23.76 -0.66
CA ARG A 92 -3.53 -24.29 -2.02
C ARG A 92 -4.29 -23.24 -2.82
N PRO A 93 -3.60 -22.29 -3.48
CA PRO A 93 -4.25 -21.24 -4.25
C PRO A 93 -5.18 -21.83 -5.32
N ARG A 94 -6.29 -21.14 -5.61
CA ARG A 94 -7.19 -21.56 -6.71
C ARG A 94 -6.50 -21.57 -8.08
N LEU A 95 -5.56 -20.65 -8.27
CA LEU A 95 -4.63 -20.67 -9.40
C LEU A 95 -3.27 -21.16 -8.88
N PRO A 96 -2.84 -22.39 -9.20
CA PRO A 96 -1.62 -22.96 -8.65
C PRO A 96 -0.37 -22.12 -8.98
N VAL A 97 0.61 -22.13 -8.08
CA VAL A 97 1.98 -21.69 -8.34
C VAL A 97 2.83 -22.94 -8.51
N PRO A 98 3.09 -23.41 -9.74
CA PRO A 98 3.74 -24.70 -9.98
C PRO A 98 5.13 -24.74 -9.34
N GLY A 99 5.47 -25.88 -8.73
CA GLY A 99 6.80 -26.08 -8.15
C GLY A 99 7.10 -25.26 -6.89
N ALA A 100 6.12 -24.57 -6.30
CA ALA A 100 6.29 -23.80 -5.06
C ALA A 100 5.36 -24.27 -3.93
N SER A 101 5.77 -24.04 -2.68
CA SER A 101 4.89 -24.01 -1.51
C SER A 101 4.41 -22.57 -1.27
N VAL A 102 3.17 -22.45 -0.80
CA VAL A 102 2.58 -21.16 -0.43
C VAL A 102 2.10 -21.29 1.01
N GLN A 103 2.59 -20.43 1.89
CA GLN A 103 2.20 -20.37 3.28
C GLN A 103 1.78 -18.94 3.60
N ARG A 104 0.60 -18.77 4.17
CA ARG A 104 0.20 -17.48 4.76
C ARG A 104 0.33 -17.56 6.27
N PHE A 105 0.63 -16.42 6.87
CA PHE A 105 0.82 -16.33 8.30
C PHE A 105 0.34 -14.96 8.80
N MET A 106 0.07 -14.90 10.10
CA MET A 106 -0.32 -13.71 10.83
C MET A 106 0.67 -13.51 11.97
N VAL A 107 1.16 -12.30 12.13
CA VAL A 107 2.06 -11.89 13.20
C VAL A 107 1.46 -10.77 14.03
N ARG A 108 1.93 -10.63 15.26
CA ARG A 108 1.76 -9.38 16.01
C ARG A 108 2.69 -8.33 15.42
N SER A 109 2.15 -7.14 15.19
CA SER A 109 2.87 -5.94 14.77
C SER A 109 2.39 -4.73 15.57
N THR A 110 2.86 -3.54 15.21
CA THR A 110 2.53 -2.28 15.88
C THR A 110 2.03 -1.28 14.84
N ASN A 111 0.90 -0.62 15.08
CA ASN A 111 0.37 0.40 14.16
C ASN A 111 1.09 1.75 14.31
N THR A 112 0.63 2.77 13.59
CA THR A 112 1.21 4.13 13.63
C THR A 112 1.10 4.78 15.01
N ALA A 113 0.05 4.45 15.78
CA ALA A 113 -0.19 4.98 17.13
C ALA A 113 0.56 4.22 18.24
N GLY A 114 1.25 3.11 17.91
CA GLY A 114 1.93 2.26 18.90
C GLY A 114 1.09 1.09 19.43
N ASP A 115 -0.14 0.88 18.94
CA ASP A 115 -1.01 -0.21 19.38
C ASP A 115 -0.63 -1.54 18.73
N ALA A 116 -0.81 -2.64 19.46
CA ALA A 116 -0.62 -3.99 18.92
C ALA A 116 -1.71 -4.33 17.88
N VAL A 117 -1.29 -4.77 16.70
CA VAL A 117 -2.19 -5.10 15.59
C VAL A 117 -1.78 -6.39 14.86
N PRO A 118 -2.73 -7.16 14.31
CA PRO A 118 -2.39 -8.32 13.48
C PRO A 118 -2.02 -7.91 12.06
N VAL A 119 -0.83 -8.32 11.60
CA VAL A 119 -0.41 -8.18 10.21
C VAL A 119 -0.29 -9.56 9.58
N THR A 120 -0.70 -9.69 8.33
CA THR A 120 -0.59 -10.94 7.57
C THR A 120 0.43 -10.82 6.44
N ALA A 121 0.99 -11.96 6.05
CA ALA A 121 1.92 -12.06 4.93
C ALA A 121 1.81 -13.44 4.27
N THR A 122 2.32 -13.54 3.05
CA THR A 122 2.44 -14.80 2.30
C THR A 122 3.87 -15.05 1.89
N LEU A 123 4.39 -16.22 2.28
CA LEU A 123 5.66 -16.74 1.84
C LEU A 123 5.42 -17.73 0.68
N ILE A 124 6.03 -17.46 -0.47
CA ILE A 124 6.02 -18.34 -1.64
C ILE A 124 7.45 -18.84 -1.86
N GLU A 125 7.61 -20.16 -1.85
CA GLU A 125 8.94 -20.78 -1.88
C GLU A 125 9.04 -21.88 -2.91
N PRO A 126 10.07 -21.83 -3.77
CA PRO A 126 10.38 -22.95 -4.65
C PRO A 126 10.64 -24.24 -3.86
N LYS A 127 10.05 -25.34 -4.33
CA LYS A 127 10.32 -26.69 -3.79
C LYS A 127 11.68 -27.23 -4.24
N ARG A 128 12.25 -26.66 -5.30
CA ARG A 128 13.58 -27.05 -5.79
C ARG A 128 14.64 -26.60 -4.77
N PRO A 129 15.58 -27.49 -4.36
CA PRO A 129 16.67 -27.11 -3.47
C PRO A 129 17.46 -25.92 -4.01
N TRP A 130 17.84 -25.00 -3.12
CA TRP A 130 18.82 -23.96 -3.44
C TRP A 130 20.20 -24.59 -3.68
N ARG A 131 20.90 -24.15 -4.73
CA ARG A 131 22.22 -24.67 -5.11
C ARG A 131 23.30 -23.59 -5.19
N GLY A 132 22.93 -22.32 -4.96
CA GLY A 132 23.90 -21.25 -4.81
C GLY A 132 24.57 -21.29 -3.43
N PRO A 133 25.45 -20.34 -3.14
CA PRO A 133 26.10 -20.23 -1.84
C PRO A 133 25.07 -19.94 -0.72
N GLY A 134 25.37 -20.42 0.49
CA GLY A 134 24.61 -20.07 1.69
C GLY A 134 23.13 -20.48 1.69
N ALA A 135 22.33 -19.73 2.46
CA ALA A 135 20.88 -19.89 2.51
C ALA A 135 20.21 -19.34 1.24
N ARG A 136 19.00 -19.84 0.93
CA ARG A 136 18.24 -19.38 -0.23
C ARG A 136 17.91 -17.88 -0.09
N PRO A 137 18.19 -17.04 -1.10
CA PRO A 137 17.80 -15.63 -1.07
C PRO A 137 16.29 -15.42 -0.91
N VAL A 138 15.92 -14.36 -0.20
CA VAL A 138 14.52 -13.92 -0.02
C VAL A 138 14.34 -12.54 -0.63
N VAL A 139 13.30 -12.36 -1.44
CA VAL A 139 12.83 -11.04 -1.85
C VAL A 139 11.58 -10.69 -1.06
N VAL A 140 11.65 -9.60 -0.30
CA VAL A 140 10.49 -9.01 0.39
C VAL A 140 9.79 -8.07 -0.58
N ARG A 141 8.70 -8.56 -1.15
CA ARG A 141 8.00 -7.98 -2.27
C ARG A 141 6.77 -7.19 -1.81
N ASN A 142 6.93 -5.88 -1.77
CA ASN A 142 5.89 -4.93 -1.38
C ASN A 142 5.04 -4.55 -2.60
N GLN A 143 3.97 -5.32 -2.83
CA GLN A 143 3.03 -5.11 -3.93
C GLN A 143 2.24 -3.80 -3.74
N PRO A 144 2.03 -2.96 -4.78
CA PRO A 144 1.10 -1.83 -4.70
C PRO A 144 -0.35 -2.30 -4.53
N THR A 145 -0.81 -2.38 -3.28
CA THR A 145 -2.18 -2.80 -2.92
C THR A 145 -3.19 -1.68 -3.23
N ASN A 146 -2.88 -0.45 -2.81
CA ASN A 146 -3.60 0.81 -3.05
C ASN A 146 -5.11 0.66 -2.94
N SER A 147 -5.59 0.00 -1.89
CA SER A 147 -6.98 -0.40 -1.74
C SER A 147 -7.50 -0.07 -0.34
N LEU A 148 -8.83 -0.10 -0.17
CA LEU A 148 -9.43 0.19 1.13
C LEU A 148 -10.06 -1.04 1.79
N GLY A 149 -10.32 -2.13 1.07
CA GLY A 149 -11.00 -3.31 1.62
C GLY A 149 -10.08 -4.50 1.92
N LEU A 150 -10.34 -5.21 3.02
CA LEU A 150 -9.55 -6.38 3.47
C LEU A 150 -9.41 -7.50 2.42
N LYS A 151 -10.39 -7.63 1.51
CA LYS A 151 -10.34 -8.62 0.41
C LYS A 151 -9.32 -8.25 -0.68
N ALA A 152 -8.75 -7.05 -0.64
CA ALA A 152 -7.70 -6.60 -1.54
C ALA A 152 -6.29 -6.97 -1.06
N ALA A 153 -6.14 -7.33 0.22
CA ALA A 153 -4.85 -7.72 0.80
C ALA A 153 -4.19 -8.85 -0.03
N PRO A 154 -2.89 -8.74 -0.37
CA PRO A 154 -2.16 -9.75 -1.13
C PRO A 154 -2.39 -11.19 -0.65
N SER A 155 -2.28 -11.48 0.65
CA SER A 155 -2.48 -12.83 1.16
C SER A 155 -3.87 -13.40 0.86
N TYR A 156 -4.91 -12.57 0.94
CA TYR A 156 -6.28 -12.98 0.64
C TYR A 156 -6.44 -13.28 -0.85
N ARG A 157 -5.88 -12.40 -1.69
CA ARG A 157 -5.92 -12.54 -3.15
C ARG A 157 -5.14 -13.75 -3.64
N ILE A 158 -3.95 -14.03 -3.07
CA ILE A 158 -3.14 -15.20 -3.41
C ILE A 158 -3.92 -16.47 -3.10
N ALA A 159 -4.49 -16.59 -1.89
CA ALA A 159 -5.27 -17.77 -1.51
C ALA A 159 -6.49 -18.02 -2.43
N ARG A 160 -7.06 -16.96 -3.00
CA ARG A 160 -8.20 -17.04 -3.93
C ARG A 160 -7.80 -17.13 -5.40
N GLY A 161 -6.51 -17.17 -5.74
CA GLY A 161 -6.05 -17.18 -7.13
C GLY A 161 -6.40 -15.91 -7.91
N MET A 162 -6.53 -14.78 -7.20
CA MET A 162 -6.88 -13.46 -7.73
C MET A 162 -5.71 -12.47 -7.66
N TYR A 163 -4.56 -12.90 -7.14
CA TYR A 163 -3.37 -12.06 -7.04
C TYR A 163 -2.83 -11.73 -8.43
N VAL A 164 -2.56 -10.46 -8.66
CA VAL A 164 -1.93 -9.96 -9.89
C VAL A 164 -0.68 -9.24 -9.44
N ASP A 165 0.47 -9.69 -9.93
CA ASP A 165 1.76 -9.15 -9.58
C ASP A 165 2.09 -7.94 -10.47
N VAL A 166 2.38 -6.79 -9.86
CA VAL A 166 2.59 -5.53 -10.61
C VAL A 166 3.73 -4.72 -9.99
N PRO A 167 4.81 -4.42 -10.74
CA PRO A 167 5.18 -5.03 -12.04
C PRO A 167 5.39 -6.56 -11.88
N PRO A 168 5.32 -7.39 -12.93
CA PRO A 168 5.33 -8.85 -12.82
C PRO A 168 6.72 -9.46 -12.51
N LEU A 169 7.29 -9.14 -11.34
CA LEU A 169 8.60 -9.60 -10.89
C LEU A 169 8.55 -10.96 -10.18
N ALA A 170 7.53 -11.28 -9.40
CA ALA A 170 7.45 -12.51 -8.61
C ALA A 170 7.70 -13.78 -9.44
N PRO A 171 7.15 -13.95 -10.66
CA PRO A 171 7.48 -15.11 -11.50
C PRO A 171 8.97 -15.19 -11.86
N LEU A 172 9.62 -14.04 -12.11
CA LEU A 172 11.04 -13.96 -12.46
C LEU A 172 11.96 -14.27 -11.26
N LEU A 173 11.52 -13.91 -10.06
CA LEU A 173 12.20 -14.20 -8.79
C LEU A 173 12.10 -15.69 -8.44
N LEU A 174 10.89 -16.25 -8.54
CA LEU A 174 10.66 -17.69 -8.33
C LEU A 174 11.41 -18.55 -9.37
N ALA A 175 11.52 -18.08 -10.62
CA ALA A 175 12.31 -18.74 -11.65
C ALA A 175 13.82 -18.77 -11.34
N ARG A 176 14.33 -17.79 -10.57
CA ARG A 176 15.69 -17.78 -10.00
C ARG A 176 15.83 -18.64 -8.74
N ASN A 177 14.77 -19.34 -8.35
CA ASN A 177 14.73 -20.17 -7.16
C ASN A 177 14.86 -19.38 -5.83
N TYR A 178 14.54 -18.08 -5.85
CA TYR A 178 14.43 -17.26 -4.64
C TYR A 178 13.10 -17.51 -3.93
N ALA A 179 13.09 -17.35 -2.60
CA ALA A 179 11.87 -17.24 -1.84
C ALA A 179 11.29 -15.82 -2.01
N VAL A 180 9.97 -15.68 -2.00
CA VAL A 180 9.29 -14.39 -2.12
C VAL A 180 8.34 -14.23 -0.93
N LEU A 181 8.61 -13.24 -0.08
CA LEU A 181 7.74 -12.85 1.01
C LEU A 181 6.90 -11.64 0.56
N ILE A 182 5.58 -11.74 0.67
CA ILE A 182 4.63 -10.69 0.27
C ILE A 182 3.83 -10.26 1.50
N PRO A 183 4.22 -9.15 2.17
CA PRO A 183 3.48 -8.59 3.31
C PRO A 183 2.18 -7.91 2.87
N ASP A 184 1.14 -8.02 3.69
CA ASP A 184 -0.07 -7.19 3.59
C ASP A 184 0.20 -5.85 4.30
N HIS A 185 1.07 -5.02 3.71
CA HIS A 185 1.66 -3.84 4.35
C HIS A 185 0.68 -2.70 4.68
N GLU A 186 -0.52 -2.68 4.10
CA GLU A 186 -1.56 -1.72 4.51
C GLU A 186 -2.20 -2.07 5.87
N GLY A 187 -1.80 -3.18 6.48
CA GLY A 187 -2.22 -3.58 7.82
C GLY A 187 -3.71 -3.98 7.90
N PRO A 188 -4.21 -4.26 9.12
CA PRO A 188 -5.58 -4.74 9.30
C PRO A 188 -6.63 -3.66 9.03
N ARG A 189 -6.23 -2.38 9.04
CA ARG A 189 -7.10 -1.26 8.69
C ARG A 189 -7.07 -0.94 7.20
N MET A 190 -6.27 -1.64 6.37
CA MET A 190 -6.08 -1.28 4.96
C MET A 190 -5.78 0.22 4.83
N ALA A 191 -4.83 0.69 5.64
CA ALA A 191 -4.39 2.06 5.75
C ALA A 191 -3.45 2.38 4.59
N TYR A 192 -4.00 2.38 3.37
CA TYR A 192 -3.24 2.72 2.18
C TYR A 192 -2.46 4.01 2.42
N SER A 193 -1.18 3.98 2.07
CA SER A 193 -0.19 5.07 2.13
C SER A 193 0.26 5.53 3.52
N ALA A 194 -0.20 4.90 4.61
CA ALA A 194 0.36 5.09 5.95
C ALA A 194 1.75 4.44 6.07
N GLY A 195 2.80 5.26 6.11
CA GLY A 195 4.19 4.81 6.01
C GLY A 195 4.66 3.96 7.18
N VAL A 196 4.41 4.40 8.41
CA VAL A 196 4.84 3.72 9.65
C VAL A 196 4.17 2.35 9.79
N MET A 197 2.84 2.27 9.63
CA MET A 197 2.11 1.00 9.60
C MET A 197 2.69 0.06 8.53
N ALA A 198 3.00 0.56 7.33
CA ALA A 198 3.60 -0.25 6.27
C ALA A 198 5.00 -0.75 6.63
N ALA A 199 5.86 0.08 7.21
CA ALA A 199 7.19 -0.33 7.67
C ALA A 199 7.12 -1.47 8.70
N HIS A 200 6.31 -1.28 9.76
CA HIS A 200 6.17 -2.28 10.82
C HIS A 200 5.60 -3.59 10.28
N ALA A 201 4.59 -3.52 9.41
CA ALA A 201 4.02 -4.70 8.78
C ALA A 201 5.04 -5.49 7.94
N VAL A 202 5.90 -4.80 7.18
CA VAL A 202 6.96 -5.43 6.38
C VAL A 202 8.02 -6.07 7.28
N LEU A 203 8.54 -5.33 8.26
CA LEU A 203 9.62 -5.80 9.13
C LEU A 203 9.15 -6.95 10.06
N ASP A 204 7.94 -6.86 10.59
CA ASP A 204 7.38 -7.92 11.44
C ASP A 204 6.97 -9.16 10.63
N ALA A 205 6.60 -9.01 9.36
CA ALA A 205 6.44 -10.15 8.46
C ALA A 205 7.76 -10.90 8.26
N VAL A 206 8.90 -10.20 8.16
CA VAL A 206 10.22 -10.83 8.09
C VAL A 206 10.57 -11.55 9.39
N ARG A 207 10.32 -10.94 10.56
CA ARG A 207 10.46 -11.62 11.87
C ARG A 207 9.61 -12.88 11.96
N GLY A 208 8.35 -12.81 11.53
CA GLY A 208 7.47 -13.98 11.50
C GLY A 208 7.96 -15.07 10.55
N MET A 209 8.47 -14.69 9.37
CA MET A 209 9.12 -15.63 8.46
C MET A 209 10.29 -16.34 9.14
N HIS A 210 11.19 -15.60 9.80
CA HIS A 210 12.31 -16.17 10.57
C HIS A 210 11.82 -17.14 11.66
N GLY A 211 10.74 -16.80 12.37
CA GLY A 211 10.14 -17.66 13.39
C GLY A 211 9.55 -18.97 12.85
N MET A 212 9.02 -18.97 11.61
CA MET A 212 8.51 -20.20 10.97
C MET A 212 9.59 -20.98 10.23
N ARG A 213 10.64 -20.30 9.76
CA ARG A 213 11.66 -20.82 8.83
C ARG A 213 13.06 -20.45 9.30
N ALA A 214 13.58 -21.27 10.21
CA ALA A 214 14.93 -21.15 10.74
C ALA A 214 16.02 -21.17 9.66
N ASP A 215 15.79 -21.89 8.55
CA ASP A 215 16.70 -21.96 7.41
C ASP A 215 16.77 -20.68 6.57
N LEU A 216 15.85 -19.72 6.80
CA LEU A 216 15.84 -18.41 6.13
C LEU A 216 16.32 -17.26 7.02
N VAL A 217 16.68 -17.52 8.29
CA VAL A 217 17.13 -16.47 9.24
C VAL A 217 18.40 -15.76 8.75
N ASP A 218 19.32 -16.52 8.15
CA ASP A 218 20.56 -16.01 7.57
C ASP A 218 20.48 -15.87 6.04
N ALA A 219 19.27 -15.87 5.46
CA ALA A 219 19.09 -15.66 4.04
C ALA A 219 19.57 -14.25 3.63
N PRO A 220 20.27 -14.11 2.49
CA PRO A 220 20.41 -12.82 1.84
C PRO A 220 19.02 -12.28 1.51
N MET A 221 18.70 -11.06 1.95
CA MET A 221 17.38 -10.45 1.74
C MET A 221 17.46 -9.12 1.00
N VAL A 222 16.50 -8.85 0.12
CA VAL A 222 16.31 -7.55 -0.53
C VAL A 222 14.84 -7.15 -0.50
N MET A 223 14.56 -5.88 -0.23
CA MET A 223 13.20 -5.34 -0.31
C MET A 223 12.94 -4.75 -1.69
N ASP A 224 11.75 -4.97 -2.25
CA ASP A 224 11.31 -4.41 -3.52
C ASP A 224 9.92 -3.79 -3.44
N GLY A 225 9.72 -2.64 -4.08
CA GLY A 225 8.38 -2.08 -4.27
C GLY A 225 8.31 -1.06 -5.39
N TYR A 226 7.13 -0.88 -5.97
CA TYR A 226 6.86 0.13 -6.99
C TYR A 226 5.57 0.88 -6.67
N SER A 227 5.50 2.18 -7.01
CA SER A 227 4.30 3.00 -6.79
C SER A 227 3.90 2.99 -5.31
N GLY A 228 2.65 2.68 -4.95
CA GLY A 228 2.25 2.55 -3.55
C GLY A 228 3.02 1.47 -2.76
N GLY A 229 3.56 0.44 -3.43
CA GLY A 229 4.48 -0.53 -2.80
C GLY A 229 5.85 0.07 -2.48
N ALA A 230 6.28 1.10 -3.21
CA ALA A 230 7.51 1.83 -2.93
C ALA A 230 7.40 2.63 -1.63
N ILE A 231 6.20 3.09 -1.23
CA ILE A 231 5.96 3.71 0.09
C ILE A 231 6.38 2.74 1.20
N ALA A 232 5.86 1.51 1.15
CA ALA A 232 6.19 0.47 2.14
C ALA A 232 7.69 0.15 2.14
N THR A 233 8.33 0.06 0.97
CA THR A 233 9.76 -0.22 0.87
C THR A 233 10.64 0.89 1.46
N VAL A 234 10.36 2.16 1.15
CA VAL A 234 11.19 3.27 1.66
C VAL A 234 11.01 3.47 3.16
N TRP A 235 9.79 3.30 3.67
CA TRP A 235 9.51 3.39 5.10
C TRP A 235 10.11 2.21 5.86
N ALA A 236 9.99 0.98 5.35
CA ALA A 236 10.63 -0.18 5.97
C ALA A 236 12.16 -0.05 6.02
N ALA A 237 12.79 0.45 4.95
CA ALA A 237 14.23 0.71 4.93
C ALA A 237 14.64 1.80 5.95
N GLN A 238 13.83 2.85 6.08
CA GLN A 238 14.08 3.93 7.05
C GLN A 238 13.93 3.48 8.51
N GLU A 239 12.89 2.69 8.82
CA GLU A 239 12.57 2.26 10.18
C GLU A 239 13.42 1.06 10.63
N GLN A 240 13.97 0.27 9.71
CA GLN A 240 14.74 -0.93 10.04
C GLN A 240 15.84 -0.68 11.10
N PRO A 241 16.69 0.36 11.01
CA PRO A 241 17.79 0.56 11.96
C PRO A 241 17.34 0.76 13.42
N THR A 242 16.09 1.19 13.66
CA THR A 242 15.55 1.50 14.99
C THR A 242 14.47 0.50 15.43
N TYR A 243 13.54 0.17 14.54
CA TYR A 243 12.41 -0.71 14.83
C TYR A 243 12.79 -2.20 14.79
N ALA A 244 13.69 -2.58 13.88
CA ALA A 244 14.12 -3.96 13.69
C ALA A 244 15.62 -4.11 13.40
N PRO A 245 16.49 -3.61 14.30
CA PRO A 245 17.93 -3.56 14.09
C PRO A 245 18.59 -4.92 13.90
N GLU A 246 17.95 -6.00 14.37
CA GLU A 246 18.41 -7.38 14.23
C GLU A 246 18.23 -7.95 12.82
N LEU A 247 17.35 -7.36 12.00
CA LEU A 247 17.11 -7.80 10.62
C LEU A 247 18.22 -7.29 9.70
N ARG A 248 18.71 -8.14 8.80
CA ARG A 248 19.79 -7.78 7.87
C ARG A 248 19.28 -7.86 6.43
N PHE A 249 19.44 -6.77 5.69
CA PHE A 249 19.08 -6.68 4.26
C PHE A 249 20.32 -6.32 3.44
N GLY A 250 20.52 -7.00 2.31
CA GLY A 250 21.52 -6.63 1.31
C GLY A 250 21.19 -5.32 0.59
N GLY A 251 19.90 -4.94 0.56
CA GLY A 251 19.48 -3.63 0.08
C GLY A 251 17.97 -3.47 -0.02
N ALA A 252 17.53 -2.28 -0.46
CA ALA A 252 16.15 -2.00 -0.83
C ALA A 252 16.09 -1.28 -2.19
N VAL A 253 15.15 -1.68 -3.03
CA VAL A 253 14.90 -1.03 -4.32
C VAL A 253 13.45 -0.58 -4.44
N ALA A 254 13.27 0.71 -4.73
CA ALA A 254 11.96 1.33 -4.79
C ALA A 254 11.86 2.23 -6.03
N GLY A 255 10.71 2.27 -6.69
CA GLY A 255 10.52 3.19 -7.81
C GLY A 255 9.13 3.76 -7.98
N GLY A 256 9.05 4.86 -8.72
CA GLY A 256 7.80 5.63 -8.85
C GLY A 256 7.30 6.10 -7.48
N THR A 257 8.21 6.42 -6.57
CA THR A 257 7.97 6.48 -5.12
C THR A 257 7.17 7.72 -4.72
N PRO A 258 5.95 7.57 -4.18
CA PRO A 258 5.22 8.66 -3.54
C PRO A 258 5.88 8.96 -2.19
N THR A 259 6.48 10.15 -2.04
CA THR A 259 7.24 10.51 -0.83
C THR A 259 6.67 11.70 -0.06
N ASP A 260 5.76 12.47 -0.64
CA ASP A 260 5.27 13.68 0.02
C ASP A 260 3.82 13.94 -0.39
N TYR A 261 2.92 13.95 0.60
CA TYR A 261 1.51 14.24 0.38
C TYR A 261 1.27 15.63 -0.21
N ALA A 262 2.08 16.63 0.12
CA ALA A 262 1.96 17.97 -0.46
C ALA A 262 2.31 17.99 -1.94
N LEU A 263 3.27 17.18 -2.37
CA LEU A 263 3.56 16.99 -3.80
C LEU A 263 2.42 16.24 -4.50
N LEU A 264 1.90 15.18 -3.89
CA LEU A 264 0.80 14.39 -4.46
C LEU A 264 -0.52 15.17 -4.52
N TYR A 265 -0.78 16.02 -3.53
CA TYR A 265 -1.91 16.94 -3.56
C TYR A 265 -1.84 17.83 -4.80
N ARG A 266 -0.68 18.44 -5.08
CA ARG A 266 -0.50 19.29 -6.27
C ARG A 266 -0.64 18.54 -7.60
N SER A 267 -0.23 17.27 -7.67
CA SER A 267 -0.24 16.51 -8.94
C SER A 267 -1.50 15.68 -9.16
N MET A 268 -2.14 15.19 -8.10
CA MET A 268 -3.24 14.21 -8.18
C MET A 268 -4.60 14.79 -7.80
N ASN A 269 -4.67 15.78 -6.90
CA ASN A 269 -5.95 16.38 -6.51
C ASN A 269 -6.59 17.10 -7.70
N GLY A 270 -7.90 16.90 -7.92
CA GLY A 270 -8.58 17.48 -9.09
C GLY A 270 -8.09 16.98 -10.46
N ALA A 271 -7.26 15.93 -10.50
CA ALA A 271 -6.66 15.36 -11.72
C ALA A 271 -7.02 13.88 -11.89
N LEU A 272 -6.47 13.20 -12.90
CA LEU A 272 -6.72 11.77 -13.14
C LEU A 272 -6.30 10.87 -11.97
N GLY A 273 -5.40 11.34 -11.11
CA GLY A 273 -5.00 10.65 -9.89
C GLY A 273 -5.96 10.81 -8.70
N SER A 274 -7.01 11.64 -8.82
CA SER A 274 -7.80 12.09 -7.65
C SER A 274 -8.46 10.94 -6.88
N GLY A 275 -8.84 9.85 -7.56
CA GLY A 275 -9.45 8.69 -6.91
C GLY A 275 -8.48 7.93 -6.01
N LEU A 276 -7.22 7.75 -6.44
CA LEU A 276 -6.17 7.16 -5.60
C LEU A 276 -5.71 8.13 -4.52
N PHE A 277 -5.69 9.44 -4.79
CA PHE A 277 -5.38 10.44 -3.77
C PHE A 277 -6.46 10.49 -2.67
N ALA A 278 -7.74 10.39 -3.04
CA ALA A 278 -8.84 10.25 -2.07
C ALA A 278 -8.72 8.96 -1.26
N ALA A 279 -8.38 7.83 -1.89
CA ALA A 279 -8.14 6.57 -1.19
C ALA A 279 -6.97 6.69 -0.21
N ALA A 280 -5.87 7.34 -0.61
CA ALA A 280 -4.72 7.61 0.26
C ALA A 280 -5.13 8.45 1.47
N THR A 281 -5.96 9.48 1.26
CA THR A 281 -6.50 10.34 2.34
C THR A 281 -7.37 9.55 3.31
N ILE A 282 -8.24 8.66 2.82
CA ILE A 282 -9.04 7.77 3.68
C ILE A 282 -8.13 6.79 4.42
N GLY A 283 -7.12 6.23 3.76
CA GLY A 283 -6.13 5.33 4.38
C GLY A 283 -5.38 6.01 5.54
N GLN A 284 -4.93 7.25 5.34
CA GLN A 284 -4.33 8.06 6.41
C GLN A 284 -5.30 8.32 7.55
N ALA A 285 -6.56 8.68 7.27
CA ALA A 285 -7.55 8.91 8.31
C ALA A 285 -7.83 7.67 9.21
N ARG A 286 -7.47 6.46 8.75
CA ARG A 286 -7.58 5.24 9.56
C ARG A 286 -6.46 5.08 10.59
N GLU A 287 -5.29 5.68 10.34
CA GLU A 287 -4.15 5.71 11.26
C GLU A 287 -4.06 7.04 12.03
N TYR A 288 -4.65 8.11 11.49
CA TYR A 288 -4.72 9.45 12.09
C TYR A 288 -6.19 9.89 12.22
N PRO A 289 -6.90 9.47 13.29
CA PRO A 289 -8.35 9.63 13.41
C PRO A 289 -8.85 11.08 13.34
N SER A 290 -8.05 12.06 13.78
CA SER A 290 -8.41 13.49 13.72
C SER A 290 -8.73 13.98 12.30
N MET A 291 -8.19 13.33 11.26
CA MET A 291 -8.49 13.68 9.87
C MET A 291 -9.98 13.59 9.51
N VAL A 292 -10.78 12.77 10.22
CA VAL A 292 -12.22 12.66 9.93
C VAL A 292 -12.98 13.95 10.24
N GLU A 293 -12.40 14.86 11.03
CA GLU A 293 -12.93 16.21 11.30
C GLU A 293 -12.85 17.11 10.06
N LEU A 294 -11.87 16.87 9.18
CA LEU A 294 -11.72 17.63 7.94
C LEU A 294 -12.76 17.23 6.88
N PHE A 295 -13.46 16.10 7.05
CA PHE A 295 -14.38 15.59 6.03
C PHE A 295 -15.74 16.28 6.17
N GLY A 296 -16.17 17.01 5.13
CA GLY A 296 -17.56 17.45 5.04
C GLY A 296 -18.50 16.25 5.01
N ASP A 297 -19.77 16.41 5.41
CA ASP A 297 -20.71 15.28 5.53
C ASP A 297 -20.87 14.48 4.22
N PHE A 298 -20.81 15.14 3.06
CA PHE A 298 -20.81 14.46 1.78
C PHE A 298 -19.53 13.64 1.56
N ALA A 299 -18.35 14.20 1.81
CA ALA A 299 -17.08 13.45 1.75
C ALA A 299 -17.11 12.25 2.69
N PHE A 300 -17.54 12.45 3.94
CA PHE A 300 -17.61 11.39 4.92
C PHE A 300 -18.58 10.28 4.50
N TYR A 301 -19.80 10.63 4.08
CA TYR A 301 -20.77 9.66 3.56
C TYR A 301 -20.17 8.86 2.39
N MET A 302 -19.51 9.53 1.45
CA MET A 302 -18.81 8.89 0.34
C MET A 302 -17.72 7.93 0.80
N SER A 303 -16.91 8.32 1.80
CA SER A 303 -15.90 7.46 2.41
C SER A 303 -16.51 6.17 2.96
N THR A 304 -17.69 6.22 3.58
CA THR A 304 -18.39 5.01 4.08
C THR A 304 -18.81 4.06 2.96
N LEU A 305 -19.10 4.57 1.76
CA LEU A 305 -19.51 3.77 0.60
C LEU A 305 -18.31 3.13 -0.11
N VAL A 306 -17.15 3.80 -0.10
CA VAL A 306 -15.95 3.35 -0.83
C VAL A 306 -14.94 2.61 0.05
N LYS A 307 -15.19 2.51 1.37
CA LYS A 307 -14.27 1.94 2.37
C LYS A 307 -13.82 0.50 2.13
N ASP A 308 -14.42 -0.22 1.18
CA ASP A 308 -14.07 -1.60 0.82
C ASP A 308 -13.61 -1.77 -0.64
N LEU A 309 -13.47 -0.67 -1.40
CA LEU A 309 -13.16 -0.74 -2.82
C LEU A 309 -11.71 -1.19 -3.09
N PRO A 310 -11.48 -2.00 -4.14
CA PRO A 310 -10.15 -2.35 -4.61
C PRO A 310 -9.57 -1.27 -5.51
N GLN A 311 -8.24 -1.28 -5.66
CA GLN A 311 -7.46 -0.33 -6.47
C GLN A 311 -8.06 -0.02 -7.85
N PRO A 312 -8.50 -0.98 -8.69
CA PRO A 312 -9.01 -0.63 -10.02
C PRO A 312 -10.25 0.28 -9.98
N ALA A 313 -11.15 0.07 -9.00
CA ALA A 313 -12.33 0.91 -8.83
C ALA A 313 -11.95 2.31 -8.31
N LEU A 314 -11.00 2.37 -7.36
CA LEU A 314 -10.49 3.63 -6.81
C LEU A 314 -9.73 4.44 -7.88
N ALA A 315 -8.92 3.79 -8.70
CA ALA A 315 -8.23 4.43 -9.82
C ALA A 315 -9.23 4.94 -10.87
N ALA A 316 -10.24 4.14 -11.23
CA ALA A 316 -11.28 4.55 -12.17
C ALA A 316 -12.08 5.77 -11.68
N ALA A 317 -12.27 5.92 -10.36
CA ALA A 317 -12.92 7.10 -9.78
C ALA A 317 -12.15 8.40 -10.07
N GLY A 318 -10.85 8.34 -10.38
CA GLY A 318 -10.05 9.49 -10.79
C GLY A 318 -10.52 10.16 -12.10
N VAL A 319 -11.30 9.48 -12.93
CA VAL A 319 -11.93 10.09 -14.13
C VAL A 319 -12.84 11.26 -13.74
N ALA A 320 -13.42 11.23 -12.55
CA ALA A 320 -14.25 12.31 -12.04
C ALA A 320 -13.46 13.59 -11.73
N ARG A 321 -12.14 13.51 -11.51
CA ARG A 321 -11.25 14.67 -11.23
C ARG A 321 -11.77 15.54 -10.11
N ILE A 322 -12.22 14.90 -9.04
CA ILE A 322 -12.76 15.58 -7.86
C ILE A 322 -11.61 16.29 -7.15
N ASP A 323 -11.83 17.56 -6.84
CA ASP A 323 -11.01 18.34 -5.94
C ASP A 323 -11.47 18.05 -4.50
N LEU A 324 -10.60 17.54 -3.64
CA LEU A 324 -10.96 17.18 -2.28
C LEU A 324 -11.20 18.40 -1.39
N ASP A 325 -10.64 19.57 -1.73
CA ASP A 325 -10.77 20.79 -0.93
C ASP A 325 -12.22 21.25 -0.86
N VAL A 326 -12.93 21.14 -1.98
CA VAL A 326 -14.33 21.55 -2.05
C VAL A 326 -15.25 20.62 -1.26
N LEU A 327 -14.76 19.43 -0.88
CA LEU A 327 -15.53 18.46 -0.09
C LEU A 327 -15.22 18.50 1.41
N ALA A 328 -14.28 19.33 1.83
CA ALA A 328 -13.88 19.44 3.22
C ALA A 328 -14.88 20.23 4.08
N ALA A 329 -14.81 20.02 5.40
CA ALA A 329 -15.60 20.75 6.39
C ALA A 329 -15.07 22.17 6.65
N VAL A 330 -13.79 22.41 6.33
CA VAL A 330 -13.07 23.66 6.58
C VAL A 330 -12.51 24.22 5.26
N PRO A 331 -12.36 25.55 5.14
CA PRO A 331 -11.62 26.14 4.02
C PRO A 331 -10.14 25.74 4.08
N ALA A 332 -9.51 25.58 2.91
CA ALA A 332 -8.10 25.21 2.79
C ALA A 332 -7.68 24.05 3.72
N PRO A 333 -8.36 22.89 3.65
CA PRO A 333 -8.15 21.79 4.61
C PRO A 333 -6.71 21.29 4.62
N PHE A 334 -6.01 21.39 3.50
CA PHE A 334 -4.63 20.96 3.37
C PHE A 334 -3.64 21.84 4.14
N ASP A 335 -4.02 23.08 4.44
CA ASP A 335 -3.22 24.03 5.24
C ASP A 335 -3.58 23.98 6.74
N SER A 336 -4.56 23.16 7.14
CA SER A 336 -4.93 22.99 8.55
C SER A 336 -3.83 22.28 9.35
N ASP A 337 -3.76 22.56 10.65
CA ASP A 337 -2.80 21.90 11.56
C ASP A 337 -2.93 20.36 11.49
N ILE A 338 -4.15 19.83 11.45
CA ILE A 338 -4.42 18.39 11.32
C ILE A 338 -3.76 17.83 10.04
N ALA A 339 -3.91 18.51 8.91
CA ALA A 339 -3.34 18.04 7.66
C ALA A 339 -1.81 18.15 7.65
N GLN A 340 -1.27 19.27 8.14
CA GLN A 340 0.18 19.50 8.19
C GLN A 340 0.90 18.51 9.11
N ASP A 341 0.30 18.17 10.25
CA ASP A 341 0.83 17.15 11.16
C ASP A 341 0.90 15.78 10.48
N VAL A 342 -0.16 15.38 9.78
CA VAL A 342 -0.20 14.10 9.04
C VAL A 342 0.80 14.10 7.88
N ILE A 343 0.92 15.19 7.13
CA ILE A 343 1.88 15.32 6.02
C ILE A 343 3.31 15.19 6.56
N ALA A 344 3.63 15.89 7.65
CA ALA A 344 4.95 15.84 8.27
C ALA A 344 5.27 14.43 8.80
N ALA A 345 4.29 13.76 9.45
CA ALA A 345 4.45 12.41 9.97
C ALA A 345 4.59 11.34 8.87
N ASN A 346 4.13 11.62 7.64
CA ASN A 346 4.17 10.68 6.52
C ASN A 346 5.16 11.07 5.41
N LYS A 347 6.12 11.95 5.68
CA LYS A 347 7.24 12.26 4.78
C LYS A 347 8.50 11.48 5.18
N PRO A 348 8.96 10.47 4.39
CA PRO A 348 10.21 9.79 4.66
C PRO A 348 11.40 10.72 4.38
N GLY A 349 12.56 10.38 4.97
CA GLY A 349 13.80 11.14 4.92
C GLY A 349 14.28 11.62 6.29
N ALA A 350 13.51 11.42 7.36
CA ALA A 350 13.88 11.84 8.71
C ALA A 350 15.09 11.04 9.26
N ALA A 351 15.10 9.72 9.01
CA ALA A 351 16.22 8.83 9.32
C ALA A 351 16.81 8.25 8.03
N ALA A 352 18.08 7.86 8.07
CA ALA A 352 18.76 7.21 6.95
C ALA A 352 18.70 5.68 7.10
N PRO A 353 18.44 4.94 6.01
CA PRO A 353 18.63 3.49 5.98
C PRO A 353 20.11 3.13 6.14
N ASN A 354 20.38 1.94 6.67
CA ASN A 354 21.73 1.39 6.88
C ASN A 354 22.14 0.34 5.81
N MET A 355 21.32 0.15 4.77
CA MET A 355 21.57 -0.74 3.65
C MET A 355 21.70 0.02 2.32
N PRO A 356 22.33 -0.56 1.29
CA PRO A 356 22.29 -0.02 -0.07
C PRO A 356 20.85 0.19 -0.56
N ILE A 357 20.60 1.36 -1.16
CA ILE A 357 19.30 1.72 -1.71
C ILE A 357 19.44 2.01 -3.20
N LEU A 358 18.53 1.47 -4.02
CA LEU A 358 18.30 1.91 -5.38
C LEU A 358 16.92 2.57 -5.51
N LEU A 359 16.90 3.86 -5.78
CA LEU A 359 15.69 4.60 -6.14
C LEU A 359 15.64 4.82 -7.65
N TYR A 360 14.49 4.57 -8.29
CA TYR A 360 14.32 4.82 -9.73
C TYR A 360 12.99 5.50 -10.03
N HIS A 361 12.96 6.34 -11.07
CA HIS A 361 11.77 7.14 -11.37
C HIS A 361 11.68 7.51 -12.84
N GLY A 362 10.44 7.59 -13.36
CA GLY A 362 10.17 8.15 -14.67
C GLY A 362 10.55 9.62 -14.69
N SER A 363 11.65 9.96 -15.38
CA SER A 363 12.28 11.27 -15.30
C SER A 363 11.97 12.13 -16.52
N ARG A 364 11.65 13.41 -16.28
CA ARG A 364 11.40 14.37 -17.36
C ARG A 364 12.64 14.64 -18.19
N ASP A 365 13.82 14.53 -17.59
CA ASP A 365 15.11 14.69 -18.26
C ASP A 365 15.45 13.51 -19.18
N ARG A 366 14.75 12.37 -19.02
CA ARG A 366 14.95 11.18 -19.85
C ARG A 366 13.89 11.06 -20.94
N PHE A 367 12.60 11.13 -20.58
CA PHE A 367 11.46 11.15 -21.52
C PHE A 367 10.14 11.21 -20.74
N LEU A 368 9.20 12.08 -21.14
CA LEU A 368 7.85 12.34 -20.57
C LEU A 368 7.80 12.68 -19.06
N GLY A 369 8.49 11.91 -18.23
CA GLY A 369 8.41 11.93 -16.77
C GLY A 369 7.12 11.32 -16.25
N ASP A 370 7.16 10.91 -14.99
CA ASP A 370 5.99 10.47 -14.26
C ASP A 370 4.95 11.61 -14.15
N GLN A 371 3.71 11.32 -14.58
CA GLN A 371 2.62 12.29 -14.62
C GLN A 371 1.74 12.26 -13.36
N PHE A 372 1.94 11.27 -12.49
CA PHE A 372 1.18 11.11 -11.25
C PHE A 372 2.04 11.48 -10.04
N ILE A 373 3.24 10.90 -9.98
CA ILE A 373 4.13 11.00 -8.82
C ILE A 373 5.31 11.90 -9.18
N PRO A 374 5.41 13.11 -8.59
CA PRO A 374 6.47 14.04 -8.94
C PRO A 374 7.87 13.51 -8.62
N GLU A 375 8.77 13.53 -9.63
CA GLU A 375 10.19 13.15 -9.48
C GLU A 375 10.92 13.95 -8.38
N GLN A 376 10.50 15.21 -8.15
CA GLN A 376 11.01 16.05 -7.07
C GLN A 376 11.02 15.33 -5.71
N GLY A 377 9.98 14.57 -5.41
CA GLY A 377 9.86 13.91 -4.12
C GLY A 377 10.92 12.84 -3.89
N VAL A 378 11.31 12.10 -4.94
CA VAL A 378 12.35 11.07 -4.80
C VAL A 378 13.75 11.69 -4.82
N THR A 379 13.97 12.77 -5.56
CA THR A 379 15.28 13.46 -5.57
C THR A 379 15.54 14.19 -4.24
N GLU A 380 14.51 14.77 -3.60
CA GLU A 380 14.58 15.28 -2.23
C GLU A 380 14.94 14.18 -1.23
N LEU A 381 14.30 13.01 -1.33
CA LEU A 381 14.60 11.86 -0.47
C LEU A 381 16.04 11.38 -0.63
N VAL A 382 16.52 11.26 -1.87
CA VAL A 382 17.92 10.92 -2.20
C VAL A 382 18.88 11.91 -1.53
N GLY A 383 18.63 13.22 -1.67
CA GLY A 383 19.44 14.26 -1.03
C GLY A 383 19.45 14.15 0.49
N SER A 384 18.27 13.99 1.09
CA SER A 384 18.10 13.85 2.54
C SER A 384 18.85 12.64 3.10
N TRP A 385 18.71 11.47 2.48
CA TRP A 385 19.39 10.24 2.92
C TRP A 385 20.90 10.29 2.70
N ARG A 386 21.38 10.79 1.55
CA ARG A 386 22.82 10.96 1.31
C ARG A 386 23.46 11.94 2.30
N SER A 387 22.76 13.02 2.65
CA SER A 387 23.25 13.98 3.65
C SER A 387 23.41 13.37 5.05
N LYS A 388 22.74 12.24 5.31
CA LYS A 388 22.80 11.47 6.55
C LYS A 388 23.69 10.21 6.43
N GLY A 389 24.46 10.08 5.34
CA GLY A 389 25.44 9.01 5.14
C GLY A 389 24.90 7.73 4.50
N ALA A 390 23.64 7.68 4.07
CA ALA A 390 23.08 6.50 3.41
C ALA A 390 23.69 6.28 2.01
N MET A 391 23.88 5.01 1.65
CA MET A 391 24.30 4.59 0.32
C MET A 391 23.09 4.53 -0.62
N VAL A 392 22.83 5.61 -1.35
CA VAL A 392 21.67 5.71 -2.24
C VAL A 392 22.12 5.91 -3.68
N ASP A 393 21.72 5.00 -4.56
CA ASP A 393 21.76 5.17 -6.01
C ASP A 393 20.43 5.73 -6.51
N TYR A 394 20.50 6.68 -7.44
CA TYR A 394 19.32 7.19 -8.14
C TYR A 394 19.42 6.90 -9.64
N LEU A 395 18.40 6.24 -10.17
CA LEU A 395 18.29 5.86 -11.58
C LEU A 395 17.09 6.57 -12.23
N PRO A 396 17.30 7.72 -12.89
CA PRO A 396 16.27 8.31 -13.73
C PRO A 396 16.08 7.45 -14.99
N VAL A 397 14.84 7.07 -15.29
CA VAL A 397 14.47 6.23 -16.44
C VAL A 397 13.49 6.95 -17.38
N PRO A 398 13.47 6.64 -18.69
CA PRO A 398 12.48 7.19 -19.60
C PRO A 398 11.08 6.61 -19.32
N GLY A 399 10.05 7.42 -19.56
CA GLY A 399 8.65 7.01 -19.53
C GLY A 399 7.83 7.67 -18.43
N GLU A 400 6.52 7.55 -18.57
CA GLU A 400 5.57 7.87 -17.49
C GLU A 400 5.53 6.73 -16.45
N HIS A 401 4.64 6.84 -15.46
CA HIS A 401 4.55 5.94 -14.30
C HIS A 401 4.51 4.44 -14.64
N MET A 402 3.91 4.01 -15.75
CA MET A 402 3.83 2.59 -16.10
C MET A 402 5.03 2.13 -16.94
N ILE A 403 5.43 2.92 -17.93
CA ILE A 403 6.59 2.63 -18.80
C ILE A 403 7.88 2.59 -17.97
N ALA A 404 8.05 3.52 -17.02
CA ALA A 404 9.21 3.57 -16.14
C ALA A 404 9.38 2.26 -15.34
N ALA A 405 8.28 1.71 -14.83
CA ALA A 405 8.26 0.43 -14.11
C ALA A 405 8.88 -0.68 -14.96
N GLY A 406 8.43 -0.78 -16.21
CA GLY A 406 8.87 -1.82 -17.13
C GLY A 406 10.29 -1.64 -17.64
N TRP A 407 10.65 -0.39 -17.94
CA TRP A 407 11.97 -0.05 -18.48
C TRP A 407 13.09 -0.30 -17.47
N ALA A 408 12.84 -0.03 -16.18
CA ALA A 408 13.82 -0.25 -15.13
C ALA A 408 14.06 -1.73 -14.79
N MET A 409 13.12 -2.64 -15.10
CA MET A 409 13.13 -4.03 -14.64
C MET A 409 14.47 -4.76 -14.86
N PRO A 410 15.12 -4.71 -16.05
CA PRO A 410 16.39 -5.42 -16.25
C PRO A 410 17.52 -4.89 -15.34
N ARG A 411 17.55 -3.59 -15.06
CA ARG A 411 18.55 -2.99 -14.17
C ARG A 411 18.26 -3.30 -12.71
N VAL A 412 16.99 -3.25 -12.31
CA VAL A 412 16.51 -3.60 -10.97
C VAL A 412 16.85 -5.06 -10.64
N LEU A 413 16.54 -6.00 -11.54
CA LEU A 413 16.84 -7.43 -11.33
C LEU A 413 18.35 -7.72 -11.22
N ARG A 414 19.19 -7.01 -12.00
CA ARG A 414 20.65 -7.13 -11.87
C ARG A 414 21.12 -6.60 -10.52
N TRP A 415 20.67 -5.41 -10.14
CA TRP A 415 21.02 -4.80 -8.86
C TRP A 415 20.63 -5.69 -7.67
N MET A 416 19.40 -6.23 -7.68
CA MET A 416 18.94 -7.19 -6.67
C MET A 416 19.85 -8.41 -6.56
N ARG A 417 20.21 -9.00 -7.70
CA ARG A 417 21.11 -10.15 -7.72
C ARG A 417 22.49 -9.80 -7.13
N ASP A 418 23.04 -8.66 -7.51
CA ASP A 418 24.35 -8.22 -7.06
C ASP A 418 24.37 -8.01 -5.52
N VAL A 419 23.29 -7.45 -4.93
CA VAL A 419 23.18 -7.31 -3.46
C VAL A 419 22.84 -8.61 -2.72
N LEU A 420 22.26 -9.59 -3.41
CA LEU A 420 21.98 -10.92 -2.86
C LEU A 420 23.19 -11.87 -2.98
N GLY A 421 24.22 -11.51 -3.75
CA GLY A 421 25.44 -12.30 -3.93
C GLY A 421 25.24 -13.57 -4.77
N ASP A 422 24.31 -13.55 -5.73
CA ASP A 422 23.98 -14.68 -6.63
C ASP A 422 24.60 -14.57 -8.04
#